data_AF-A0AAX2ILE0-F1
#
_entry.id   AF-A0AAX2ILE0-F1
#
_cell.length_a   1.000
_cell.length_b   1.000
_cell.length_c   1.000
_cell.angle_alpha   90.00
_cell.angle_beta   90.00
_cell.angle_gamma   90.00
#
_symmetry.space_group_name_H-M   'P 1'
#
loop_
_entity.id
_entity.type
_entity.pdbx_description
1 polymer ?
#
loop_
_entity_poly.entity_id
_entity_poly.type
_entity_poly.pdbx_seq_one_letter_code
_entity_poly.pdbx_strand_id
1 'polypeptide(L)'
;MVFYRMRKIDKLHSFKEIIEESHQTKIPFISAGSSVTIPLIFQNKIHSGINHFRIGESLFFGTDVYNDSTISGMYQDVFKLTAEIIEIAQKPMVPAGNAGTNLTGETPQHDLSKKGKTSVRAIVDVGVLDIDHKQIEPITQDVEIIGASSDMMILDLSDNQNNLKVGDNVDFSMSYLAVLRAMNSEYVDKLIDHEIQPAEFKILENTN
;
A
#
# COMPACT_ATOMS: atom_id res chain seq x y z
N MET A 1 -21.29 -11.35 -6.05
CA MET A 1 -19.96 -11.82 -6.50
C MET A 1 -19.48 -13.10 -5.79
N VAL A 2 -19.77 -13.27 -4.49
CA VAL A 2 -19.34 -14.41 -3.64
C VAL A 2 -19.91 -15.77 -4.07
N PHE A 3 -21.22 -15.87 -4.26
CA PHE A 3 -21.89 -17.10 -4.75
C PHE A 3 -21.37 -17.58 -6.12
N TYR A 4 -20.88 -16.69 -6.97
CA TYR A 4 -20.30 -17.06 -8.26
C TYR A 4 -18.92 -17.70 -8.10
N ARG A 5 -18.17 -17.35 -7.06
CA ARG A 5 -16.83 -17.89 -6.78
C ARG A 5 -16.90 -19.28 -6.12
N MET A 6 -17.87 -19.53 -5.23
CA MET A 6 -18.07 -20.86 -4.63
C MET A 6 -18.38 -21.91 -5.69
N ARG A 7 -19.27 -21.59 -6.65
CA ARG A 7 -19.56 -22.47 -7.80
C ARG A 7 -18.32 -22.82 -8.63
N LYS A 8 -17.34 -21.91 -8.74
CA LYS A 8 -16.07 -22.17 -9.44
C LYS A 8 -15.18 -23.12 -8.64
N ILE A 9 -15.18 -23.00 -7.31
CA ILE A 9 -14.44 -23.89 -6.42
C ILE A 9 -15.00 -25.31 -6.49
N ASP A 10 -16.32 -25.46 -6.41
CA ASP A 10 -16.98 -26.77 -6.50
C ASP A 10 -16.71 -27.39 -7.88
N LYS A 11 -16.82 -26.60 -8.95
CA LYS A 11 -16.52 -27.06 -10.31
C LYS A 11 -15.06 -27.51 -10.47
N LEU A 12 -14.12 -26.80 -9.84
CA LEU A 12 -12.71 -27.19 -9.85
C LEU A 12 -12.51 -28.54 -9.14
N HIS A 13 -13.19 -28.76 -8.01
CA HIS A 13 -13.18 -30.05 -7.33
C HIS A 13 -13.71 -31.18 -8.21
N SER A 14 -14.84 -30.99 -8.89
CA SER A 14 -15.38 -32.00 -9.81
C SER A 14 -14.43 -32.33 -10.95
N PHE A 15 -13.66 -31.36 -11.46
CA PHE A 15 -12.63 -31.63 -12.45
C PHE A 15 -11.50 -32.50 -11.91
N LYS A 16 -11.10 -32.32 -10.65
CA LYS A 16 -10.16 -33.23 -9.99
C LYS A 16 -10.72 -34.65 -9.97
N GLU A 17 -11.94 -34.84 -9.49
CA GLU A 17 -12.57 -36.17 -9.39
C GLU A 17 -12.58 -36.88 -10.76
N ILE A 18 -13.00 -36.19 -11.82
CA ILE A 18 -13.02 -36.73 -13.18
C ILE A 18 -11.62 -37.16 -13.64
N ILE A 19 -10.59 -36.33 -13.42
CA ILE A 19 -9.22 -36.63 -13.85
C ILE A 19 -8.65 -37.80 -13.05
N GLU A 20 -8.91 -37.86 -11.73
CA GLU A 20 -8.45 -38.97 -10.90
C GLU A 20 -9.08 -40.29 -11.33
N GLU A 21 -10.39 -40.28 -11.65
CA GLU A 21 -11.10 -41.45 -12.15
C GLU A 21 -10.62 -41.89 -13.54
N SER A 22 -10.45 -40.94 -14.47
CA SER A 22 -10.09 -41.27 -15.85
C SER A 22 -8.64 -41.74 -16.00
N HIS A 23 -7.72 -41.23 -15.16
CA HIS A 23 -6.29 -41.54 -15.23
C HIS A 23 -5.79 -42.44 -14.09
N GLN A 24 -6.68 -42.87 -13.20
CA GLN A 24 -6.33 -43.72 -12.04
C GLN A 24 -5.15 -43.16 -11.23
N THR A 25 -5.07 -41.83 -11.14
CA THR A 25 -3.95 -41.09 -10.55
C THR A 25 -4.49 -40.15 -9.49
N LYS A 26 -3.80 -40.02 -8.35
CA LYS A 26 -4.21 -39.08 -7.29
C LYS A 26 -3.55 -37.72 -7.45
N ILE A 27 -4.35 -36.66 -7.32
CA ILE A 27 -3.91 -35.27 -7.34
C ILE A 27 -3.78 -34.82 -5.88
N PRO A 28 -2.54 -34.66 -5.37
CA PRO A 28 -2.32 -34.35 -3.96
C PRO A 28 -2.77 -32.93 -3.60
N PHE A 29 -2.65 -31.98 -4.52
CA PHE A 29 -2.98 -30.58 -4.29
C PHE A 29 -3.94 -30.06 -5.35
N ILE A 30 -5.02 -29.43 -4.89
CA ILE A 30 -5.90 -28.64 -5.75
C ILE A 30 -5.92 -27.22 -5.21
N SER A 31 -5.34 -26.33 -6.01
CA SER A 31 -5.16 -24.95 -5.59
C SER A 31 -6.31 -24.07 -6.03
N ALA A 32 -6.94 -23.40 -5.09
CA ALA A 32 -7.91 -22.35 -5.37
C ALA A 32 -7.70 -21.14 -4.46
N GLY A 33 -8.39 -20.05 -4.77
CA GLY A 33 -8.45 -18.88 -3.91
C GLY A 33 -7.42 -17.78 -4.22
N SER A 34 -7.66 -16.67 -3.54
CA SER A 34 -6.87 -15.42 -3.51
C SER A 34 -6.96 -14.87 -2.08
N SER A 35 -6.36 -13.71 -1.80
CA SER A 35 -6.52 -13.00 -0.51
C SER A 35 -7.99 -12.91 -0.02
N VAL A 36 -8.93 -12.66 -0.93
CA VAL A 36 -10.40 -12.66 -0.69
C VAL A 36 -10.96 -13.97 -0.08
N THR A 37 -10.22 -15.07 -0.18
CA THR A 37 -10.64 -16.39 0.32
C THR A 37 -10.31 -16.59 1.80
N ILE A 38 -9.38 -15.82 2.38
CA ILE A 38 -8.96 -15.98 3.79
C ILE A 38 -10.13 -15.89 4.78
N PRO A 39 -11.03 -14.89 4.71
CA PRO A 39 -12.18 -14.81 5.61
C PRO A 39 -13.15 -15.98 5.45
N LEU A 40 -13.27 -16.53 4.24
CA LEU A 40 -14.10 -17.71 3.97
C LEU A 40 -13.49 -18.98 4.57
N ILE A 41 -12.15 -19.07 4.62
CA ILE A 41 -11.43 -20.15 5.30
C ILE A 41 -11.70 -20.07 6.81
N PHE A 42 -11.55 -18.88 7.43
CA PHE A 42 -11.85 -18.69 8.85
C PHE A 42 -13.30 -19.02 9.22
N GLN A 43 -14.24 -18.83 8.29
CA GLN A 43 -15.65 -19.16 8.47
C GLN A 43 -16.00 -20.62 8.12
N ASN A 44 -15.03 -21.46 7.77
CA ASN A 44 -15.25 -22.84 7.31
C ASN A 44 -16.24 -22.95 6.12
N LYS A 45 -16.22 -21.98 5.21
CA LYS A 45 -17.13 -21.92 4.05
C LYS A 45 -16.52 -22.45 2.75
N ILE A 46 -15.29 -22.97 2.76
CA ILE A 46 -14.65 -23.50 1.55
C ILE A 46 -14.85 -25.01 1.46
N HIS A 47 -15.09 -25.49 0.24
CA HIS A 47 -15.22 -26.91 -0.05
C HIS A 47 -13.97 -27.66 0.44
N SER A 48 -14.15 -28.69 1.27
CA SER A 48 -13.07 -29.45 1.94
C SER A 48 -12.10 -30.11 0.97
N GLY A 49 -12.56 -30.40 -0.24
CA GLY A 49 -11.73 -30.92 -1.31
C GLY A 49 -10.65 -29.95 -1.81
N ILE A 50 -10.76 -28.64 -1.53
CA ILE A 50 -9.68 -27.67 -1.79
C ILE A 50 -8.71 -27.61 -0.62
N ASN A 51 -7.46 -27.94 -0.89
CA ASN A 51 -6.43 -28.12 0.14
C ASN A 51 -5.16 -27.30 -0.10
N HIS A 52 -5.15 -26.40 -1.09
CA HIS A 52 -4.04 -25.50 -1.34
C HIS A 52 -4.55 -24.10 -1.71
N PHE A 53 -3.98 -23.06 -1.11
CA PHE A 53 -4.40 -21.68 -1.31
C PHE A 53 -3.23 -20.78 -1.63
N ARG A 54 -3.47 -19.79 -2.51
CA ARG A 54 -2.49 -18.77 -2.86
C ARG A 54 -2.98 -17.43 -2.33
N ILE A 55 -2.13 -16.78 -1.54
CA ILE A 55 -2.38 -15.46 -0.97
C ILE A 55 -1.27 -14.50 -1.41
N GLY A 56 -1.58 -13.20 -1.37
CA GLY A 56 -0.63 -12.14 -1.71
C GLY A 56 -0.89 -10.93 -0.84
N GLU A 57 -1.86 -10.10 -1.22
CA GLU A 57 -2.17 -8.84 -0.53
C GLU A 57 -2.34 -9.00 0.99
N SER A 58 -3.17 -9.95 1.47
CA SER A 58 -3.37 -10.18 2.91
C SER A 58 -2.09 -10.56 3.65
N LEU A 59 -1.10 -11.19 2.99
CA LEU A 59 0.17 -11.55 3.62
C LEU A 59 1.03 -10.30 3.87
N PHE A 60 1.01 -9.36 2.94
CA PHE A 60 1.88 -8.19 2.92
C PHE A 60 1.28 -6.98 3.64
N PHE A 61 -0.04 -6.83 3.57
CA PHE A 61 -0.76 -5.69 4.12
C PHE A 61 -1.70 -6.08 5.26
N GLY A 62 -1.82 -7.37 5.60
CA GLY A 62 -2.77 -7.81 6.61
C GLY A 62 -4.23 -7.45 6.28
N THR A 63 -4.58 -7.23 5.01
CA THR A 63 -5.91 -6.80 4.60
C THR A 63 -6.90 -7.97 4.52
N ASP A 64 -8.10 -7.74 5.04
CA ASP A 64 -9.29 -8.51 4.73
C ASP A 64 -9.95 -7.87 3.49
N VAL A 65 -9.54 -8.35 2.32
CA VAL A 65 -10.05 -7.89 1.02
C VAL A 65 -11.54 -8.18 0.83
N TYR A 66 -12.13 -9.10 1.60
CA TYR A 66 -13.53 -9.45 1.47
C TYR A 66 -14.43 -8.42 2.19
N ASN A 67 -14.01 -8.00 3.39
CA ASN A 67 -14.77 -7.07 4.23
C ASN A 67 -14.30 -5.62 4.14
N ASP A 68 -13.24 -5.35 3.36
CA ASP A 68 -12.59 -4.04 3.29
C ASP A 68 -12.13 -3.57 4.69
N SER A 69 -11.45 -4.49 5.39
CA SER A 69 -10.97 -4.29 6.75
C SER A 69 -9.57 -4.88 6.92
N THR A 70 -9.06 -4.92 8.15
CA THR A 70 -7.78 -5.58 8.48
C THR A 70 -8.02 -6.92 9.16
N ILE A 71 -7.06 -7.83 9.01
CA ILE A 71 -7.01 -9.12 9.69
C ILE A 71 -6.38 -8.90 11.06
N SER A 72 -7.12 -9.26 12.11
CA SER A 72 -6.65 -9.13 13.49
C SER A 72 -5.30 -9.82 13.71
N GLY A 73 -4.35 -9.10 14.33
CA GLY A 73 -3.01 -9.59 14.63
C GLY A 73 -2.00 -9.45 13.48
N MET A 74 -2.39 -8.92 12.31
CA MET A 74 -1.45 -8.67 11.22
C MET A 74 -0.96 -7.21 11.20
N TYR A 75 0.33 -7.04 10.92
CA TYR A 75 0.95 -5.73 10.73
C TYR A 75 0.45 -5.05 9.45
N GLN A 76 0.37 -3.72 9.48
CA GLN A 76 -0.05 -2.86 8.37
C GLN A 76 1.10 -2.01 7.82
N ASP A 77 2.22 -2.01 8.54
CA ASP A 77 3.41 -1.17 8.39
C ASP A 77 4.62 -2.00 7.91
N VAL A 78 4.36 -3.04 7.12
CA VAL A 78 5.41 -3.91 6.55
C VAL A 78 6.25 -3.17 5.50
N PHE A 79 5.66 -2.20 4.81
CA PHE A 79 6.34 -1.37 3.82
C PHE A 79 6.23 0.11 4.19
N LYS A 80 7.34 0.80 4.00
CA LYS A 80 7.48 2.23 4.19
C LYS A 80 8.34 2.77 3.07
N LEU A 81 7.97 3.92 2.53
CA LEU A 81 8.82 4.68 1.62
C LEU A 81 9.52 5.75 2.46
N THR A 82 10.82 5.91 2.27
CA THR A 82 11.62 6.95 2.93
C THR A 82 12.23 7.82 1.85
N ALA A 83 12.10 9.15 1.97
CA ALA A 83 12.69 10.10 1.04
C ALA A 83 13.42 11.23 1.79
N GLU A 84 14.58 11.64 1.27
CA GLU A 84 15.41 12.71 1.83
C GLU A 84 14.90 14.09 1.40
N ILE A 85 14.90 15.04 2.31
CA ILE A 85 14.62 16.45 2.02
C ILE A 85 15.86 17.11 1.38
N ILE A 86 15.70 17.59 0.14
CA ILE A 86 16.76 18.24 -0.64
C ILE A 86 16.68 19.78 -0.64
N GLU A 87 15.50 20.35 -0.38
CA GLU A 87 15.30 21.80 -0.26
C GLU A 87 14.24 22.09 0.81
N ILE A 88 14.45 23.16 1.60
CA ILE A 88 13.41 23.75 2.46
C ILE A 88 13.37 25.26 2.24
N ALA A 89 12.16 25.80 2.05
CA ALA A 89 11.96 27.24 1.93
C ALA A 89 10.57 27.68 2.42
N GLN A 90 10.51 28.85 3.06
CA GLN A 90 9.23 29.50 3.38
C GLN A 90 8.63 30.14 2.12
N LYS A 91 7.41 29.74 1.76
CA LYS A 91 6.71 30.22 0.56
C LYS A 91 5.30 30.72 0.92
N PRO A 92 4.76 31.71 0.20
CA PRO A 92 3.38 32.13 0.38
C PRO A 92 2.43 30.96 0.05
N MET A 93 1.40 30.75 0.89
CA MET A 93 0.43 29.67 0.67
C MET A 93 -0.39 29.89 -0.61
N VAL A 94 -0.67 31.17 -0.93
CA VAL A 94 -1.34 31.58 -2.16
C VAL A 94 -0.33 32.33 -3.04
N PRO A 95 0.08 31.77 -4.19
CA PRO A 95 1.05 32.41 -5.07
C PRO A 95 0.49 33.69 -5.71
N ALA A 96 1.38 34.63 -6.03
CA ALA A 96 1.03 35.83 -6.78
C ALA A 96 1.04 35.51 -8.29
N GLY A 97 -0.13 35.21 -8.85
CA GLY A 97 -0.29 34.90 -10.28
C GLY A 97 -1.40 33.91 -10.56
N ASN A 98 -1.66 33.62 -11.84
CA ASN A 98 -2.60 32.58 -12.23
C ASN A 98 -1.92 31.21 -12.09
N ALA A 99 -2.58 30.25 -11.45
CA ALA A 99 -2.11 28.88 -11.38
C ALA A 99 -2.21 28.23 -12.77
N GLY A 100 -1.10 27.68 -13.26
CA GLY A 100 -1.09 26.80 -14.43
C GLY A 100 -1.51 25.38 -14.08
N THR A 101 -1.65 24.54 -15.10
CA THR A 101 -1.89 23.11 -14.96
C THR A 101 -0.59 22.38 -14.60
N ASN A 102 -0.61 21.47 -13.63
CA ASN A 102 0.54 20.63 -13.28
C ASN A 102 0.75 19.49 -14.31
N LEU A 103 1.77 18.66 -14.09
CA LEU A 103 2.13 17.54 -15.00
C LEU A 103 1.02 16.47 -15.12
N THR A 104 0.11 16.38 -14.14
CA THR A 104 -1.00 15.42 -14.13
C THR A 104 -2.31 16.00 -14.67
N GLY A 105 -2.29 17.24 -15.20
CA GLY A 105 -3.47 17.88 -15.78
C GLY A 105 -4.35 18.60 -14.76
N GLU A 106 -3.92 18.72 -13.50
CA GLU A 106 -4.68 19.34 -12.41
C GLU A 106 -4.30 20.82 -12.25
N THR A 107 -5.31 21.65 -12.01
CA THR A 107 -5.10 23.05 -11.65
C THR A 107 -5.18 23.20 -10.13
N PRO A 108 -4.11 23.67 -9.45
CA PRO A 108 -4.13 23.87 -8.01
C PRO A 108 -5.28 24.80 -7.59
N GLN A 109 -6.15 24.32 -6.70
CA GLN A 109 -7.13 25.18 -6.05
C GLN A 109 -6.53 25.77 -4.78
N HIS A 110 -6.47 27.09 -4.71
CA HIS A 110 -5.94 27.80 -3.54
C HIS A 110 -7.07 28.37 -2.71
N ASP A 111 -7.04 28.11 -1.40
CA ASP A 111 -7.93 28.78 -0.45
C ASP A 111 -7.52 30.24 -0.29
N LEU A 112 -8.31 31.14 -0.87
CA LEU A 112 -8.07 32.59 -0.82
C LEU A 112 -8.11 33.16 0.60
N SER A 113 -8.72 32.46 1.57
CA SER A 113 -8.69 32.85 2.99
C SER A 113 -7.27 32.82 3.57
N LYS A 114 -6.36 32.05 2.95
CA LYS A 114 -4.95 31.93 3.35
C LYS A 114 -4.04 32.95 2.64
N LYS A 115 -4.60 33.92 1.92
CA LYS A 115 -3.81 34.97 1.25
C LYS A 115 -3.01 35.78 2.26
N GLY A 116 -1.73 35.99 1.98
CA GLY A 116 -0.79 36.69 2.87
C GLY A 116 -0.18 35.81 3.97
N LYS A 117 -0.64 34.55 4.12
CA LYS A 117 0.00 33.55 4.99
C LYS A 117 1.14 32.85 4.25
N THR A 118 2.10 32.37 5.02
CA THR A 118 3.23 31.57 4.52
C THR A 118 3.18 30.18 5.11
N SER A 119 3.77 29.23 4.40
CA SER A 119 4.09 27.91 4.92
C SER A 119 5.54 27.54 4.57
N VAL A 120 6.17 26.73 5.41
CA VAL A 120 7.44 26.06 5.11
C VAL A 120 7.16 24.92 4.15
N ARG A 121 7.81 24.92 2.99
CA ARG A 121 7.73 23.85 2.01
C ARG A 121 9.05 23.12 1.93
N ALA A 122 8.98 21.79 1.85
CA ALA A 122 10.12 20.94 1.56
C ALA A 122 9.98 20.33 0.16
N ILE A 123 11.12 20.05 -0.47
CA ILE A 123 11.22 19.20 -1.65
C ILE A 123 11.96 17.94 -1.22
N VAL A 124 11.40 16.77 -1.57
CA VAL A 124 12.03 15.47 -1.34
C VAL A 124 12.40 14.80 -2.67
N ASP A 125 13.47 14.01 -2.64
CA ASP A 125 14.06 13.31 -3.80
C ASP A 125 13.27 12.04 -4.18
N VAL A 126 11.99 12.23 -4.47
CA VAL A 126 11.12 11.18 -5.02
C VAL A 126 10.03 11.82 -5.86
N GLY A 127 9.79 11.33 -7.07
CA GLY A 127 8.84 11.92 -7.99
C GLY A 127 7.76 10.98 -8.49
N VAL A 128 6.96 11.49 -9.43
CA VAL A 128 5.90 10.73 -10.11
C VAL A 128 6.45 9.55 -10.90
N LEU A 129 7.72 9.56 -11.32
CA LEU A 129 8.35 8.42 -11.98
C LEU A 129 8.48 7.24 -11.01
N ASP A 130 8.91 7.51 -9.78
CA ASP A 130 9.17 6.51 -8.75
C ASP A 130 7.89 6.01 -8.10
N ILE A 131 7.00 6.95 -7.74
CA ILE A 131 5.81 6.64 -6.95
C ILE A 131 4.62 7.51 -7.37
N ASP A 132 3.41 6.95 -7.31
CA ASP A 132 2.22 7.79 -7.35
C ASP A 132 2.01 8.41 -5.96
N HIS A 133 2.18 9.72 -5.86
CA HIS A 133 2.03 10.48 -4.62
C HIS A 133 0.62 10.37 -3.99
N LYS A 134 -0.39 9.93 -4.75
CA LYS A 134 -1.75 9.65 -4.24
C LYS A 134 -1.90 8.28 -3.59
N GLN A 135 -0.86 7.45 -3.66
CA GLN A 135 -0.82 6.08 -3.14
C GLN A 135 0.08 5.96 -1.91
N ILE A 136 0.58 7.09 -1.38
CA ILE A 136 1.38 7.17 -0.18
C ILE A 136 0.85 8.28 0.72
N GLU A 137 1.09 8.18 2.02
CA GLU A 137 0.71 9.22 2.99
C GLU A 137 1.86 9.44 3.98
N PRO A 138 2.22 10.69 4.32
CA PRO A 138 3.21 10.95 5.35
C PRO A 138 2.80 10.32 6.68
N ILE A 139 3.73 9.64 7.35
CA ILE A 139 3.46 9.05 8.68
C ILE A 139 3.36 10.14 9.75
N THR A 140 4.09 11.24 9.57
CA THR A 140 4.08 12.40 10.47
C THR A 140 2.84 13.28 10.20
N GLN A 141 2.05 13.55 11.25
CA GLN A 141 0.76 14.24 11.14
C GLN A 141 0.81 15.70 10.64
N ASP A 142 1.97 16.37 10.74
CA ASP A 142 2.15 17.77 10.35
C ASP A 142 2.77 17.95 8.95
N VAL A 143 2.79 16.88 8.15
CA VAL A 143 3.35 16.88 6.80
C VAL A 143 2.24 16.57 5.81
N GLU A 144 2.06 17.41 4.80
CA GLU A 144 1.08 17.21 3.73
C GLU A 144 1.78 17.16 2.38
N ILE A 145 1.39 16.20 1.53
CA ILE A 145 1.84 16.18 0.13
C ILE A 145 0.98 17.14 -0.66
N ILE A 146 1.58 18.21 -1.21
CA ILE A 146 0.84 19.23 -1.96
C ILE A 146 1.07 19.16 -3.47
N GLY A 147 2.01 18.32 -3.93
CA GLY A 147 2.20 18.05 -5.34
C GLY A 147 3.50 17.30 -5.63
N ALA A 148 3.64 16.85 -6.86
CA ALA A 148 4.84 16.18 -7.33
C ALA A 148 5.15 16.54 -8.79
N SER A 149 6.43 16.46 -9.13
CA SER A 149 6.99 16.56 -10.48
C SER A 149 7.46 15.17 -10.96
N SER A 150 8.18 15.07 -12.08
CA SER A 150 8.74 13.79 -12.55
C SER A 150 9.63 13.12 -11.51
N ASP A 151 10.52 13.90 -10.88
CA ASP A 151 11.63 13.40 -10.07
C ASP A 151 11.61 13.91 -8.61
N MET A 152 10.70 14.82 -8.27
CA MET A 152 10.65 15.45 -6.95
C MET A 152 9.23 15.62 -6.45
N MET A 153 9.05 15.58 -5.13
CA MET A 153 7.76 15.77 -4.46
C MET A 153 7.83 16.94 -3.49
N ILE A 154 6.74 17.70 -3.41
CA ILE A 154 6.63 18.89 -2.58
C ILE A 154 5.76 18.57 -1.37
N LEU A 155 6.32 18.84 -0.19
CA LEU A 155 5.66 18.72 1.10
C LEU A 155 5.37 20.11 1.67
N ASP A 156 4.19 20.27 2.27
CA ASP A 156 3.85 21.39 3.14
C ASP A 156 4.10 20.97 4.59
N LEU A 157 5.02 21.67 5.26
CA LEU A 157 5.41 21.43 6.65
C LEU A 157 4.73 22.42 7.60
N SER A 158 3.83 23.28 7.12
CA SER A 158 3.21 24.38 7.87
C SER A 158 4.25 25.26 8.57
N ASP A 159 4.25 25.30 9.91
CA ASP A 159 5.22 26.05 10.73
C ASP A 159 6.50 25.23 11.05
N ASN A 160 6.65 24.06 10.43
CA ASN A 160 7.75 23.11 10.63
C ASN A 160 7.96 22.73 12.11
N GLN A 161 6.89 22.27 12.77
CA GLN A 161 6.90 21.96 14.21
C GLN A 161 7.97 20.92 14.58
N ASN A 162 8.27 20.00 13.67
CA ASN A 162 9.26 18.94 13.85
C ASN A 162 10.71 19.41 13.56
N ASN A 163 10.92 20.68 13.20
CA ASN A 163 12.22 21.29 12.92
C ASN A 163 13.03 20.49 11.87
N LEU A 164 12.34 19.99 10.84
CA LEU A 164 12.95 19.27 9.73
C LEU A 164 13.90 20.19 8.95
N LYS A 165 15.00 19.61 8.47
CA LYS A 165 16.08 20.27 7.75
C LYS A 165 16.40 19.52 6.47
N VAL A 166 17.15 20.18 5.59
CA VAL A 166 17.76 19.53 4.43
C VAL A 166 18.68 18.39 4.93
N GLY A 167 18.55 17.21 4.32
CA GLY A 167 19.22 15.98 4.73
C GLY A 167 18.43 15.12 5.73
N ASP A 168 17.31 15.62 6.28
CA ASP A 168 16.42 14.78 7.08
C ASP A 168 15.52 13.93 6.18
N ASN A 169 15.09 12.78 6.70
CA ASN A 169 14.21 11.85 6.00
C ASN A 169 12.74 12.05 6.39
N VAL A 170 11.85 11.86 5.41
CA VAL A 170 10.41 11.77 5.62
C VAL A 170 9.94 10.38 5.24
N ASP A 171 9.19 9.78 6.14
CA ASP A 171 8.62 8.46 5.99
C ASP A 171 7.15 8.51 5.57
N PHE A 172 6.78 7.61 4.65
CA PHE A 172 5.44 7.50 4.11
C PHE A 172 4.92 6.06 4.24
N SER A 173 3.66 5.94 4.65
CA SER A 173 2.89 4.71 4.49
C SER A 173 2.61 4.48 3.00
N MET A 174 2.41 3.22 2.60
CA MET A 174 2.26 2.85 1.19
C MET A 174 1.03 1.98 0.97
N SER A 175 0.27 2.28 -0.09
CA SER A 175 -0.74 1.36 -0.60
C SER A 175 -0.12 0.19 -1.36
N TYR A 176 -0.94 -0.82 -1.69
CA TYR A 176 -0.51 -1.92 -2.56
C TYR A 176 0.06 -1.44 -3.90
N LEU A 177 -0.58 -0.44 -4.54
CA LEU A 177 -0.13 0.07 -5.83
C LEU A 177 1.19 0.85 -5.70
N ALA A 178 1.38 1.56 -4.59
CA ALA A 178 2.65 2.21 -4.27
C ALA A 178 3.78 1.18 -4.13
N VAL A 179 3.58 0.13 -3.33
CA VAL A 179 4.59 -0.93 -3.15
C VAL A 179 4.87 -1.65 -4.46
N LEU A 180 3.83 -2.01 -5.22
CA LEU A 180 3.99 -2.63 -6.54
C LEU A 180 4.90 -1.78 -7.44
N ARG A 181 4.67 -0.46 -7.48
CA ARG A 181 5.46 0.44 -8.30
C ARG A 181 6.90 0.58 -7.80
N ALA A 182 7.09 0.83 -6.51
CA ALA A 182 8.41 0.97 -5.89
C ALA A 182 9.27 -0.30 -6.09
N MET A 183 8.67 -1.48 -5.93
CA MET A 183 9.35 -2.77 -6.14
C MET A 183 9.78 -3.00 -7.59
N ASN A 184 9.12 -2.35 -8.56
CA ASN A 184 9.47 -2.43 -9.99
C ASN A 184 10.35 -1.25 -10.47
N SER A 185 10.57 -0.22 -9.66
CA SER A 185 11.43 0.91 -10.03
C SER A 185 12.90 0.57 -9.76
N GLU A 186 13.81 0.75 -10.72
CA GLU A 186 15.25 0.62 -10.50
C GLU A 186 15.84 1.80 -9.70
N TYR A 187 15.10 2.90 -9.57
CA TYR A 187 15.53 4.13 -8.90
C TYR A 187 15.17 4.17 -7.41
N VAL A 188 14.39 3.20 -6.92
CA VAL A 188 14.02 3.09 -5.51
C VAL A 188 14.84 1.98 -4.87
N ASP A 189 15.66 2.31 -3.88
CA ASP A 189 16.40 1.31 -3.12
C ASP A 189 15.47 0.44 -2.27
N LYS A 190 15.82 -0.84 -2.11
CA LYS A 190 15.07 -1.80 -1.27
C LYS A 190 15.96 -2.23 -0.12
N LEU A 191 15.59 -1.82 1.08
CA LEU A 191 16.34 -2.08 2.29
C LEU A 191 15.45 -2.81 3.29
N ILE A 192 16.05 -3.72 4.05
CA ILE A 192 15.41 -4.31 5.22
C ILE A 192 15.72 -3.39 6.40
N ASP A 193 14.71 -2.65 6.86
CA ASP A 193 14.84 -1.71 7.98
C ASP A 193 14.78 -2.43 9.34
N HIS A 194 13.88 -3.41 9.47
CA HIS A 194 13.69 -4.15 10.71
C HIS A 194 13.37 -5.62 10.43
N GLU A 195 13.99 -6.53 11.18
CA GLU A 195 13.66 -7.95 11.18
C GLU A 195 12.90 -8.31 12.46
N ILE A 196 11.70 -8.89 12.30
CA ILE A 196 10.90 -9.38 13.43
C ILE A 196 11.22 -10.86 13.63
N GLN A 197 11.52 -11.26 14.87
CA GLN A 197 11.78 -12.67 15.16
C GLN A 197 10.47 -13.45 15.16
N PRO A 198 10.44 -14.71 14.65
CA PRO A 198 9.21 -15.48 14.59
C PRO A 198 8.47 -15.64 15.93
N ALA A 199 9.21 -15.65 17.04
CA ALA A 199 8.67 -15.74 18.40
C ALA A 199 7.87 -14.48 18.83
N GLU A 200 8.02 -13.38 18.10
CA GLU A 200 7.36 -12.09 18.37
C GLU A 200 6.04 -11.95 17.57
N PHE A 201 5.77 -12.85 16.62
CA PHE A 201 4.51 -12.85 15.87
C PHE A 201 3.35 -13.34 16.74
N LYS A 202 2.45 -12.42 17.10
CA LYS A 202 1.20 -12.72 17.82
C LYS A 202 0.16 -13.50 17.01
N ILE A 203 0.41 -13.75 15.71
CA ILE A 203 -0.51 -14.49 14.83
C ILE A 203 -0.75 -15.94 15.30
N LEU A 204 0.21 -16.54 16.00
CA LEU A 204 0.09 -17.90 16.52
C LEU A 204 -0.76 -18.01 17.80
N GLU A 205 -1.14 -16.90 18.44
CA GLU A 205 -2.00 -16.91 19.64
C GLU A 205 -3.43 -17.42 19.36
N ASN A 206 -3.81 -17.55 18.09
CA ASN A 206 -5.13 -18.06 17.66
C ASN A 206 -5.14 -19.55 17.29
N THR A 207 -4.17 -20.35 17.75
CA THR A 207 -4.13 -21.82 17.50
C THR A 207 -4.88 -22.66 18.54
N ASN A 208 -5.97 -22.14 19.12
CA ASN A 208 -6.89 -22.95 19.93
C ASN A 208 -7.89 -23.72 19.07
#